data_AF-A0A3E0RC79-F1
#
_entry.id   AF-A0A3E0RC79-F1
#
_cell.length_a   1.000
_cell.length_b   1.000
_cell.length_c   1.000
_cell.angle_alpha   90.00
_cell.angle_beta   90.00
_cell.angle_gamma   90.00
#
_symmetry.space_group_name_H-M   'P 1'
#
loop_
_entity.id
_entity.type
_entity.pdbx_description
1 polymer ?
#
loop_
_entity_poly.entity_id
_entity_poly.type
_entity_poly.pdbx_seq_one_letter_code
_entity_poly.pdbx_strand_id
1 'polypeptide(L)'
;MVDRPATTSTLLTVASGQAFSTNLIPTAVGNATKIFDADSGQTDTSISGAYIDEIFLRYTKRTTEKIDAQSATTGTYSANGTTITVTISGGHNLQVGQKTFLDITSRSSGTDPIDLEATVLTVTPTTFTAAIPSISGTITGNVDVSLPIDICFYLVNVGTVSNTNQFFPLFVSSVEAVAENLSYSLTIKKDLPLINHPTVQAGANFDGANSQIAPKQRGLMLRRGQALYAAVSGSTALTNGFYVGVQGGFY
;
A
#
# COMPACT_ATOMS: atom_id res chain seq x y z
N MET A 1 15.00 13.83 -28.98
CA MET A 1 14.86 13.24 -27.63
C MET A 1 14.28 11.86 -27.84
N VAL A 2 15.11 10.81 -27.77
CA VAL A 2 14.63 9.43 -27.91
C VAL A 2 14.19 9.02 -26.52
N ASP A 3 12.90 8.79 -26.35
CA ASP A 3 12.34 8.25 -25.12
C ASP A 3 12.96 6.86 -24.88
N ARG A 4 13.83 6.75 -23.88
CA ARG A 4 14.50 5.48 -23.55
C ARG A 4 13.63 4.74 -22.55
N PRO A 5 13.12 3.53 -22.86
CA PRO A 5 12.29 2.78 -21.93
C PRO A 5 12.98 2.60 -20.57
N ALA A 6 12.23 2.86 -19.50
CA ALA A 6 12.71 2.76 -18.13
C ALA A 6 11.83 1.75 -17.39
N THR A 7 12.23 0.47 -17.46
CA THR A 7 11.54 -0.62 -16.78
C THR A 7 12.44 -1.22 -15.72
N THR A 8 11.95 -1.28 -14.50
CA THR A 8 12.67 -1.88 -13.36
C THR A 8 11.73 -2.78 -12.58
N SER A 9 12.30 -3.76 -11.88
CA SER A 9 11.57 -4.59 -10.92
C SER A 9 12.47 -4.83 -9.72
N THR A 10 12.03 -4.37 -8.56
CA THR A 10 12.83 -4.44 -7.32
C THR A 10 12.01 -5.12 -6.24
N LEU A 11 12.61 -6.09 -5.53
CA LEU A 11 11.98 -6.72 -4.38
C LEU A 11 11.92 -5.72 -3.23
N LEU A 12 10.72 -5.53 -2.69
CA LEU A 12 10.43 -4.72 -1.53
C LEU A 12 9.86 -5.62 -0.43
N THR A 13 10.56 -5.69 0.69
CA THR A 13 10.17 -6.46 1.88
C THR A 13 9.95 -5.53 3.07
N VAL A 14 9.21 -6.02 4.06
CA VAL A 14 9.00 -5.30 5.32
C VAL A 14 10.33 -5.14 6.05
N ALA A 15 10.65 -3.91 6.42
CA ALA A 15 11.67 -3.61 7.41
C ALA A 15 11.03 -3.62 8.80
N SER A 16 11.67 -4.30 9.76
CA SER A 16 11.14 -4.41 11.12
C SER A 16 10.97 -3.03 11.78
N GLY A 17 9.85 -2.85 12.48
CA GLY A 17 9.58 -1.67 13.30
C GLY A 17 9.13 -0.42 12.52
N GLN A 18 8.68 -0.57 11.26
CA GLN A 18 8.14 0.55 10.49
C GLN A 18 6.63 0.68 10.72
N ALA A 19 6.16 1.81 11.25
CA ALA A 19 4.73 2.03 11.54
C ALA A 19 4.23 3.35 10.94
N PHE A 20 3.61 3.28 9.75
CA PHE A 20 3.10 4.46 9.03
C PHE A 20 1.85 5.10 9.63
N SER A 21 1.19 4.44 10.60
CA SER A 21 0.15 5.06 11.42
C SER A 21 0.66 6.17 12.35
N THR A 22 1.98 6.25 12.57
CA THR A 22 2.60 7.24 13.45
C THR A 22 3.46 8.24 12.69
N ASN A 23 4.27 7.76 11.73
CA ASN A 23 5.18 8.59 10.95
C ASN A 23 5.46 7.92 9.61
N LEU A 24 5.40 8.70 8.52
CA LEU A 24 5.70 8.22 7.18
C LEU A 24 7.21 8.12 6.89
N ILE A 25 8.06 8.75 7.69
CA ILE A 25 9.52 8.68 7.48
C ILE A 25 10.05 7.29 7.87
N PRO A 26 10.95 6.68 7.07
CA PRO A 26 11.60 5.43 7.44
C PRO A 26 12.36 5.57 8.75
N THR A 27 12.28 4.57 9.63
CA THR A 27 13.00 4.58 10.92
C THR A 27 14.52 4.47 10.77
N ALA A 28 15.00 3.95 9.64
CA ALA A 28 16.41 3.92 9.25
C ALA A 28 16.55 4.04 7.73
N VAL A 29 17.73 4.48 7.26
CA VAL A 29 18.01 4.62 5.82
C VAL A 29 17.85 3.31 5.06
N GLY A 30 18.31 2.19 5.65
CA GLY A 30 18.19 0.87 5.05
C GLY A 30 16.76 0.31 4.99
N ASN A 31 15.78 0.97 5.61
CA ASN A 31 14.40 0.50 5.61
C ASN A 31 13.62 0.93 4.36
N ALA A 32 14.18 1.83 3.54
CA ALA A 32 13.64 2.21 2.25
C ALA A 32 14.50 1.62 1.12
N THR A 33 13.83 1.06 0.12
CA THR A 33 14.46 0.45 -1.05
C THR A 33 14.37 1.41 -2.23
N LYS A 34 15.48 1.64 -2.94
CA LYS A 34 15.46 2.38 -4.21
C LYS A 34 14.75 1.53 -5.26
N ILE A 35 13.63 2.01 -5.79
CA ILE A 35 12.86 1.27 -6.79
C ILE A 35 13.02 1.85 -8.20
N PHE A 36 13.45 3.10 -8.34
CA PHE A 36 13.74 3.74 -9.63
C PHE A 36 14.79 4.85 -9.47
N ASP A 37 15.67 5.02 -10.45
CA ASP A 37 16.73 6.05 -10.44
C ASP A 37 16.67 6.90 -11.72
N ALA A 38 16.29 8.18 -11.58
CA ALA A 38 16.30 9.15 -12.69
C ALA A 38 17.67 9.82 -12.88
N ASP A 39 18.75 9.20 -12.39
CA ASP A 39 20.13 9.72 -12.29
C ASP A 39 20.39 10.59 -11.05
N SER A 40 20.07 10.04 -9.87
CA SER A 40 20.39 10.63 -8.56
C SER A 40 21.89 10.87 -8.34
N GLY A 41 22.76 10.08 -8.99
CA GLY A 41 24.20 10.30 -9.00
C GLY A 41 24.66 11.44 -9.92
N GLN A 42 23.78 11.98 -10.77
CA GLN A 42 24.10 12.98 -11.80
C GLN A 42 25.28 12.57 -12.69
N THR A 43 25.37 11.28 -12.99
CA THR A 43 26.46 10.69 -13.77
C THR A 43 26.12 10.57 -15.26
N ASP A 44 24.84 10.43 -15.60
CA ASP A 44 24.38 10.34 -16.98
C ASP A 44 23.94 11.72 -17.48
N THR A 45 24.81 12.38 -18.24
CA THR A 45 24.52 13.70 -18.82
C THR A 45 23.56 13.65 -20.00
N SER A 46 23.17 12.46 -20.46
CA SER A 46 22.19 12.29 -21.53
C SER A 46 20.74 12.29 -21.05
N ILE A 47 20.52 12.22 -19.73
CA ILE A 47 19.19 12.22 -19.10
C ILE A 47 18.88 13.62 -18.55
N SER A 48 17.70 14.14 -18.88
CA SER A 48 17.13 15.37 -18.31
C SER A 48 16.06 15.06 -17.24
N GLY A 49 15.44 13.88 -17.32
CA GLY A 49 14.52 13.38 -16.31
C GLY A 49 13.89 12.04 -16.70
N ALA A 50 12.84 11.67 -15.98
CA ALA A 50 12.05 10.48 -16.27
C ALA A 50 10.56 10.74 -16.01
N TYR A 51 9.70 10.09 -16.77
CA TYR A 51 8.31 9.92 -16.39
C TYR A 51 8.06 8.47 -15.97
N ILE A 52 7.15 8.28 -15.01
CA ILE A 52 6.64 6.99 -14.58
C ILE A 52 5.15 7.01 -14.84
N ASP A 53 4.66 6.13 -15.71
CA ASP A 53 3.24 6.03 -16.06
C ASP A 53 2.54 4.86 -15.37
N GLU A 54 3.29 3.89 -14.86
CA GLU A 54 2.75 2.81 -14.05
C GLU A 54 3.73 2.33 -12.98
N ILE A 55 3.16 2.01 -11.82
CA ILE A 55 3.79 1.22 -10.77
C ILE A 55 2.86 0.07 -10.45
N PHE A 56 3.37 -1.15 -10.49
CA PHE A 56 2.60 -2.34 -10.15
C PHE A 56 3.35 -3.21 -9.15
N LEU A 57 2.59 -3.87 -8.30
CA LEU A 57 3.09 -4.76 -7.27
C LEU A 57 2.72 -6.18 -7.64
N ARG A 58 3.69 -7.08 -7.52
CA ARG A 58 3.48 -8.52 -7.64
C ARG A 58 3.93 -9.19 -6.37
N TYR A 59 3.00 -9.83 -5.66
CA TYR A 59 3.33 -10.55 -4.44
C TYR A 59 4.29 -11.71 -4.74
N THR A 60 5.27 -11.93 -3.85
CA THR A 60 6.34 -12.94 -4.06
C THR A 60 5.88 -14.38 -3.97
N LYS A 61 4.66 -14.61 -3.46
CA LYS A 61 4.08 -15.93 -3.21
C LYS A 61 2.69 -16.01 -3.84
N ARG A 62 2.21 -17.23 -4.14
CA ARG A 62 0.80 -17.48 -4.42
C ARG A 62 0.10 -17.89 -3.13
N THR A 63 -1.04 -17.28 -2.85
CA THR A 63 -1.88 -17.61 -1.70
C THR A 63 -3.34 -17.71 -2.17
N THR A 64 -4.16 -18.42 -1.39
CA THR A 64 -5.58 -18.62 -1.69
C THR A 64 -6.50 -17.75 -0.85
N GLU A 65 -6.01 -17.21 0.27
CA GLU A 65 -6.83 -16.49 1.25
C GLU A 65 -6.35 -15.04 1.41
N LYS A 66 -5.11 -14.87 1.87
CA LYS A 66 -4.56 -13.58 2.26
C LYS A 66 -3.15 -13.34 1.77
N ILE A 67 -2.75 -12.08 1.73
CA ILE A 67 -1.34 -11.70 1.59
C ILE A 67 -0.72 -11.67 2.98
N ASP A 68 0.33 -12.46 3.18
CA ASP A 68 1.05 -12.61 4.44
C ASP A 68 2.36 -11.80 4.49
N ALA A 69 2.45 -10.72 3.70
CA ALA A 69 3.62 -9.82 3.63
C ALA A 69 3.90 -9.06 4.94
N GLN A 70 2.95 -9.07 5.88
CA GLN A 70 3.09 -8.57 7.24
C GLN A 70 2.55 -9.63 8.22
N SER A 71 3.06 -9.63 9.45
CA SER A 71 2.48 -10.45 10.52
C SER A 71 1.06 -10.00 10.84
N ALA A 72 0.15 -10.96 11.05
CA ALA A 72 -1.19 -10.65 11.51
C ALA A 72 -1.14 -9.93 12.86
N THR A 73 -2.12 -9.06 13.08
CA THR A 73 -2.26 -8.32 14.34
C THR A 73 -3.34 -8.96 15.18
N THR A 74 -2.99 -9.36 16.40
CA THR A 74 -3.92 -9.96 17.35
C THR A 74 -4.91 -8.93 17.86
N GLY A 75 -6.17 -9.32 17.99
CA GLY A 75 -7.24 -8.52 18.58
C GLY A 75 -8.31 -9.38 19.24
N THR A 76 -9.35 -8.72 19.72
CA THR A 76 -10.58 -9.35 20.22
C THR A 76 -11.76 -8.93 19.37
N TYR A 77 -12.83 -9.72 19.36
CA TYR A 77 -14.05 -9.37 18.65
C TYR A 77 -15.32 -9.58 19.48
N SER A 78 -16.38 -8.90 19.04
CA SER A 78 -17.77 -9.16 19.40
C SER A 78 -18.62 -9.13 18.14
N ALA A 79 -19.20 -10.27 17.77
CA ALA A 79 -20.04 -10.42 16.60
C ALA A 79 -21.51 -10.57 17.01
N ASN A 80 -22.41 -9.95 16.26
CA ASN A 80 -23.86 -10.10 16.42
C ASN A 80 -24.58 -9.74 15.11
N GLY A 81 -25.57 -10.54 14.71
CA GLY A 81 -26.27 -10.36 13.44
C GLY A 81 -25.28 -10.39 12.28
N THR A 82 -25.26 -9.36 11.45
CA THR A 82 -24.40 -9.25 10.25
C THR A 82 -23.16 -8.39 10.47
N THR A 83 -22.79 -8.09 11.72
CA THR A 83 -21.67 -7.21 12.05
C THR A 83 -20.73 -7.85 13.06
N ILE A 84 -19.44 -7.71 12.81
CA ILE A 84 -18.38 -7.99 13.77
C ILE A 84 -17.71 -6.69 14.15
N THR A 85 -17.60 -6.43 15.45
CA THR A 85 -16.78 -5.33 15.99
C THR A 85 -15.46 -5.92 16.46
N VAL A 86 -14.36 -5.49 15.86
CA VAL A 86 -13.00 -5.92 16.20
C VAL A 86 -12.28 -4.81 16.94
N THR A 87 -11.53 -5.17 17.97
CA THR A 87 -10.70 -4.27 18.77
C THR A 87 -9.25 -4.69 18.68
N ILE A 88 -8.39 -3.75 18.27
CA ILE A 88 -6.93 -3.89 18.23
C ILE A 88 -6.37 -2.77 19.10
N SER A 89 -5.95 -3.08 20.33
CA SER A 89 -5.50 -2.07 21.30
C SER A 89 -4.27 -1.27 20.85
N GLY A 90 -3.40 -1.89 20.04
CA GLY A 90 -2.24 -1.22 19.45
C GLY A 90 -2.57 -0.29 18.28
N GLY A 91 -3.84 -0.24 17.87
CA GLY A 91 -4.33 0.53 16.74
C GLY A 91 -4.17 -0.17 15.39
N HIS A 92 -4.74 0.43 14.35
CA HIS A 92 -4.70 -0.08 12.98
C HIS A 92 -4.79 1.06 11.95
N ASN A 93 -4.48 0.77 10.68
CA ASN A 93 -4.60 1.73 9.58
C ASN A 93 -5.68 1.36 8.55
N LEU A 94 -6.65 0.51 8.94
CA LEU A 94 -7.80 0.15 8.10
C LEU A 94 -8.65 1.38 7.75
N GLN A 95 -9.18 1.39 6.54
CA GLN A 95 -10.11 2.40 6.03
C GLN A 95 -11.47 1.78 5.72
N VAL A 96 -12.53 2.60 5.78
CA VAL A 96 -13.88 2.15 5.40
C VAL A 96 -13.90 1.69 3.94
N GLY A 97 -14.54 0.56 3.69
CA GLY A 97 -14.63 -0.06 2.37
C GLY A 97 -13.49 -1.02 2.04
N GLN A 98 -12.40 -1.02 2.81
CA GLN A 98 -11.32 -2.00 2.61
C GLN A 98 -11.74 -3.40 3.05
N LYS A 99 -11.17 -4.39 2.38
CA LYS A 99 -11.25 -5.80 2.78
C LYS A 99 -10.12 -6.17 3.74
N THR A 100 -10.42 -7.03 4.70
CA THR A 100 -9.43 -7.62 5.61
C THR A 100 -9.76 -9.10 5.85
N PHE A 101 -8.76 -9.92 6.11
CA PHE A 101 -8.98 -11.31 6.51
C PHE A 101 -8.97 -11.42 8.03
N LEU A 102 -10.05 -12.00 8.57
CA LEU A 102 -10.27 -12.27 9.98
C LEU A 102 -10.09 -13.76 10.23
N ASP A 103 -9.11 -14.11 11.06
CA ASP A 103 -8.77 -15.47 11.47
C ASP A 103 -9.26 -15.67 12.92
N ILE A 104 -10.37 -16.38 13.10
CA ILE A 104 -11.10 -16.48 14.36
C ILE A 104 -10.48 -17.58 15.21
N THR A 105 -9.58 -17.16 16.10
CA THR A 105 -8.74 -18.06 16.90
C THR A 105 -9.43 -18.61 18.15
N SER A 106 -10.49 -17.94 18.64
CA SER A 106 -11.32 -18.47 19.74
C SER A 106 -12.75 -17.96 19.69
N ARG A 107 -13.67 -18.68 20.34
CA ARG A 107 -15.11 -18.36 20.40
C ARG A 107 -15.63 -18.62 21.81
N SER A 108 -16.50 -17.76 22.31
CA SER A 108 -17.21 -17.94 23.59
C SER A 108 -18.23 -19.08 23.53
N SER A 109 -18.77 -19.36 22.34
CA SER A 109 -19.80 -20.37 22.10
C SER A 109 -19.94 -20.66 20.59
N GLY A 110 -20.57 -21.78 20.24
CA GLY A 110 -20.94 -22.11 18.86
C GLY A 110 -19.76 -22.44 17.94
N THR A 111 -20.05 -22.49 16.63
CA THR A 111 -19.08 -22.76 15.56
C THR A 111 -18.80 -21.55 14.67
N ASP A 112 -19.67 -20.54 14.71
CA ASP A 112 -19.51 -19.26 14.02
C ASP A 112 -18.99 -18.16 14.99
N PRO A 113 -18.43 -17.05 14.47
CA PRO A 113 -18.02 -16.84 13.08
C PRO A 113 -16.85 -17.74 12.68
N ILE A 114 -16.79 -18.13 11.41
CA ILE A 114 -15.62 -18.81 10.81
C ILE A 114 -14.62 -17.78 10.27
N ASP A 115 -13.43 -18.23 9.89
CA ASP A 115 -12.42 -17.37 9.27
C ASP A 115 -12.95 -16.85 7.93
N LEU A 116 -12.79 -15.56 7.67
CA LEU A 116 -13.33 -14.95 6.45
C LEU A 116 -12.63 -13.67 6.03
N GLU A 117 -12.79 -13.34 4.75
CA GLU A 117 -12.64 -11.98 4.26
C GLU A 117 -13.88 -11.14 4.65
N ALA A 118 -13.67 -9.98 5.25
CA ALA A 118 -14.72 -9.07 5.68
C ALA A 118 -14.46 -7.64 5.19
N THR A 119 -15.53 -6.95 4.77
CA THR A 119 -15.47 -5.54 4.36
C THR A 119 -15.66 -4.62 5.56
N VAL A 120 -14.73 -3.70 5.75
CA VAL A 120 -14.77 -2.69 6.83
C VAL A 120 -15.89 -1.68 6.60
N LEU A 121 -16.72 -1.46 7.62
CA LEU A 121 -17.88 -0.57 7.59
C LEU A 121 -17.62 0.75 8.33
N THR A 122 -17.02 0.69 9.52
CA THR A 122 -16.65 1.88 10.31
C THR A 122 -15.30 1.66 10.99
N VAL A 123 -14.58 2.76 11.25
CA VAL A 123 -13.27 2.72 11.89
C VAL A 123 -13.15 3.79 12.97
N THR A 124 -12.45 3.44 14.05
CA THR A 124 -11.85 4.34 15.04
C THR A 124 -10.36 3.99 15.13
N PRO A 125 -9.53 4.70 15.90
CA PRO A 125 -8.10 4.37 16.00
C PRO A 125 -7.81 2.94 16.48
N THR A 126 -8.69 2.33 17.28
CA THR A 126 -8.46 1.02 17.92
C THR A 126 -9.56 0.00 17.65
N THR A 127 -10.63 0.38 16.96
CA THR A 127 -11.75 -0.52 16.67
C THR A 127 -12.23 -0.32 15.25
N PHE A 128 -12.69 -1.39 14.62
CA PHE A 128 -13.46 -1.30 13.39
C PHE A 128 -14.66 -2.23 13.44
N THR A 129 -15.67 -1.94 12.63
CA THR A 129 -16.74 -2.88 12.33
C THR A 129 -16.60 -3.41 10.92
N ALA A 130 -16.99 -4.67 10.70
CA ALA A 130 -16.99 -5.27 9.37
C ALA A 130 -18.25 -6.10 9.14
N ALA A 131 -18.61 -6.28 7.87
CA ALA A 131 -19.73 -7.13 7.47
C ALA A 131 -19.35 -8.61 7.58
N ILE A 132 -20.23 -9.41 8.18
CA ILE A 132 -20.11 -10.87 8.28
C ILE A 132 -21.45 -11.53 7.89
N PRO A 133 -21.46 -12.84 7.54
CA PRO A 133 -22.68 -13.62 7.48
C PRO A 133 -23.49 -13.50 8.78
N SER A 134 -24.82 -13.53 8.67
CA SER A 134 -25.69 -13.37 9.83
C SER A 134 -25.49 -14.49 10.84
N ILE A 135 -25.20 -14.14 12.10
CA ILE A 135 -25.13 -15.06 13.23
C ILE A 135 -26.24 -14.79 14.25
N SER A 136 -26.58 -15.81 15.04
CA SER A 136 -27.59 -15.70 16.10
C SER A 136 -26.93 -15.52 17.47
N GLY A 137 -27.31 -14.45 18.16
CA GLY A 137 -26.75 -14.09 19.46
C GLY A 137 -25.38 -13.43 19.37
N THR A 138 -24.92 -12.92 20.52
CA THR A 138 -23.60 -12.29 20.62
C THR A 138 -22.54 -13.35 20.89
N ILE A 139 -21.51 -13.39 20.03
CA ILE A 139 -20.34 -14.27 20.19
C ILE A 139 -19.10 -13.40 20.30
N THR A 140 -18.24 -13.70 21.27
CA THR A 140 -16.98 -12.97 21.49
C THR A 140 -15.79 -13.92 21.42
N GLY A 141 -14.60 -13.37 21.24
CA GLY A 141 -13.38 -14.18 21.20
C GLY A 141 -12.16 -13.40 20.76
N ASN A 142 -11.11 -14.14 20.42
CA ASN A 142 -9.87 -13.61 19.86
C ASN A 142 -9.88 -13.76 18.34
N VAL A 143 -9.19 -12.84 17.66
CA VAL A 143 -9.07 -12.82 16.20
C VAL A 143 -7.67 -12.35 15.81
N ASP A 144 -7.08 -12.99 14.82
CA ASP A 144 -5.90 -12.49 14.13
C ASP A 144 -6.33 -11.76 12.85
N VAL A 145 -5.91 -10.50 12.72
CA VAL A 145 -6.36 -9.60 11.66
C VAL A 145 -5.23 -9.36 10.68
N SER A 146 -5.51 -9.58 9.40
CA SER A 146 -4.57 -9.29 8.32
C SER A 146 -4.79 -7.84 7.86
N LEU A 147 -4.00 -6.93 8.42
CA LEU A 147 -4.09 -5.49 8.14
C LEU A 147 -3.58 -5.16 6.73
N PRO A 148 -3.99 -4.02 6.15
CA PRO A 148 -3.49 -3.58 4.86
C PRO A 148 -1.98 -3.36 4.90
N ILE A 149 -1.33 -3.65 3.77
CA ILE A 149 0.08 -3.42 3.58
C ILE A 149 0.26 -1.99 3.08
N ASP A 150 0.63 -1.10 3.99
CA ASP A 150 0.96 0.29 3.64
C ASP A 150 2.36 0.38 3.06
N ILE A 151 2.46 0.93 1.85
CA ILE A 151 3.70 1.20 1.14
C ILE A 151 3.80 2.71 0.93
N CYS A 152 4.79 3.33 1.57
CA CYS A 152 5.08 4.74 1.37
C CYS A 152 6.16 4.91 0.31
N PHE A 153 5.89 5.79 -0.66
CA PHE A 153 6.81 6.15 -1.74
C PHE A 153 7.47 7.49 -1.44
N TYR A 154 8.77 7.59 -1.67
CA TYR A 154 9.58 8.76 -1.35
C TYR A 154 10.34 9.28 -2.55
N LEU A 155 10.48 10.59 -2.61
CA LEU A 155 11.46 11.25 -3.47
C LEU A 155 12.76 11.44 -2.72
N VAL A 156 13.88 11.17 -3.38
CA VAL A 156 15.24 11.43 -2.90
C VAL A 156 15.99 12.20 -3.97
N ASN A 157 16.69 13.27 -3.59
CA ASN A 157 17.38 14.18 -4.50
C ASN A 157 18.92 14.17 -4.33
N VAL A 158 19.46 13.08 -3.78
CA VAL A 158 20.89 12.92 -3.50
C VAL A 158 21.39 11.59 -4.03
N GLY A 159 22.62 11.56 -4.54
CA GLY A 159 23.23 10.33 -5.06
C GLY A 159 23.51 9.26 -3.99
N THR A 160 23.65 9.67 -2.73
CA THR A 160 23.82 8.77 -1.58
C THR A 160 22.97 9.25 -0.42
N VAL A 161 22.11 8.37 0.08
CA VAL A 161 21.29 8.65 1.27
C VAL A 161 22.09 8.28 2.51
N SER A 162 22.23 9.23 3.42
CA SER A 162 22.96 9.09 4.69
C SER A 162 22.09 9.42 5.90
N ASN A 163 20.91 10.01 5.69
CA ASN A 163 19.99 10.40 6.75
C ASN A 163 18.53 10.22 6.33
N THR A 164 17.65 9.84 7.27
CA THR A 164 16.23 9.61 7.02
C THR A 164 15.46 10.88 6.62
N ASN A 165 15.93 12.07 7.01
CA ASN A 165 15.37 13.36 6.60
C ASN A 165 15.51 13.67 5.10
N GLN A 166 16.23 12.83 4.35
CA GLN A 166 16.37 12.95 2.91
C GLN A 166 15.25 12.23 2.13
N PHE A 167 14.38 11.49 2.83
CA PHE A 167 13.18 10.90 2.26
C PHE A 167 12.02 11.88 2.36
N PHE A 168 11.50 12.32 1.22
CA PHE A 168 10.31 13.16 1.13
C PHE A 168 9.11 12.28 0.75
N PRO A 169 8.16 12.01 1.67
CA PRO A 169 6.98 11.22 1.34
C PRO A 169 6.18 11.87 0.20
N LEU A 170 5.87 11.09 -0.83
CA LEU A 170 5.06 11.52 -1.98
C LEU A 170 3.61 11.08 -1.83
N PHE A 171 3.40 9.78 -1.61
CA PHE A 171 2.09 9.17 -1.42
C PHE A 171 2.24 7.81 -0.73
N VAL A 172 1.11 7.27 -0.27
CA VAL A 172 1.01 5.94 0.34
C VAL A 172 0.00 5.12 -0.45
N SER A 173 0.35 3.88 -0.76
CA SER A 173 -0.59 2.87 -1.26
C SER A 173 -0.90 1.90 -0.13
N SER A 174 -2.18 1.65 0.12
CA SER A 174 -2.65 0.74 1.17
C SER A 174 -3.23 -0.51 0.52
N VAL A 175 -2.40 -1.54 0.32
CA VAL A 175 -2.79 -2.78 -0.35
C VAL A 175 -3.55 -3.68 0.62
N GLU A 176 -4.83 -3.95 0.36
CA GLU A 176 -5.61 -4.85 1.22
C GLU A 176 -5.00 -6.26 1.19
N ALA A 177 -4.87 -6.88 2.37
CA ALA A 177 -4.17 -8.16 2.55
C ALA A 177 -4.99 -9.38 2.11
N VAL A 178 -5.57 -9.33 0.91
CA VAL A 178 -6.46 -10.37 0.35
C VAL A 178 -5.88 -10.98 -0.92
N ALA A 179 -6.24 -12.22 -1.24
CA ALA A 179 -5.70 -12.94 -2.39
C ALA A 179 -5.98 -12.25 -3.76
N GLU A 180 -7.02 -11.41 -3.86
CA GLU A 180 -7.31 -10.64 -5.08
C GLU A 180 -6.20 -9.64 -5.43
N ASN A 181 -5.42 -9.18 -4.44
CA ASN A 181 -4.39 -8.16 -4.60
C ASN A 181 -2.98 -8.74 -4.79
N LEU A 182 -2.85 -10.03 -5.11
CA LEU A 182 -1.56 -10.65 -5.48
C LEU A 182 -0.89 -9.95 -6.67
N SER A 183 -1.71 -9.34 -7.53
CA SER A 183 -1.30 -8.36 -8.53
C SER A 183 -2.03 -7.06 -8.29
N TYR A 184 -1.30 -5.97 -8.09
CA TYR A 184 -1.86 -4.69 -7.71
C TYR A 184 -1.29 -3.58 -8.57
N SER A 185 -2.12 -2.95 -9.40
CA SER A 185 -1.74 -1.80 -10.23
C SER A 185 -2.11 -0.51 -9.52
N LEU A 186 -1.14 0.36 -9.28
CA LEU A 186 -1.40 1.62 -8.59
C LEU A 186 -2.22 2.59 -9.47
N THR A 187 -2.13 2.49 -10.80
CA THR A 187 -2.98 3.30 -11.70
C THR A 187 -4.44 2.83 -11.65
N ILE A 188 -4.69 1.53 -11.78
CA ILE A 188 -6.06 0.97 -11.77
C ILE A 188 -6.72 1.20 -10.41
N LYS A 189 -5.95 1.06 -9.32
CA LYS A 189 -6.41 1.30 -7.95
C LYS A 189 -6.50 2.78 -7.59
N LYS A 190 -6.03 3.68 -8.46
CA LYS A 190 -6.02 5.15 -8.31
C LYS A 190 -5.13 5.67 -7.19
N ASP A 191 -4.13 4.89 -6.78
CA ASP A 191 -3.13 5.25 -5.77
C ASP A 191 -2.03 6.14 -6.33
N LEU A 192 -1.65 5.93 -7.60
CA LEU A 192 -0.70 6.83 -8.27
C LEU A 192 -1.32 8.23 -8.42
N PRO A 193 -0.62 9.30 -8.04
CA PRO A 193 -1.15 10.65 -8.10
C PRO A 193 -1.39 11.07 -9.56
N LEU A 194 -2.29 12.05 -9.74
CA LEU A 194 -2.44 12.70 -11.04
C LEU A 194 -1.16 13.46 -11.37
N ILE A 195 -0.71 13.37 -12.63
CA ILE A 195 0.39 14.22 -13.12
C ILE A 195 -0.12 15.66 -13.06
N ASN A 196 0.65 16.56 -12.43
CA ASN A 196 0.31 17.99 -12.37
C ASN A 196 0.25 18.57 -13.79
N HIS A 197 -0.94 18.63 -14.38
CA HIS A 197 -1.22 19.42 -15.57
C HIS A 197 -1.85 20.75 -15.15
N PRO A 198 -1.41 21.91 -15.69
CA PRO A 198 -2.24 23.09 -15.67
C PRO A 198 -3.42 22.84 -16.61
N THR A 199 -4.60 22.51 -16.08
CA THR A 199 -5.82 22.50 -16.90
C THR A 199 -6.38 23.91 -16.97
N VAL A 200 -6.40 24.48 -18.18
CA VAL A 200 -7.19 25.67 -18.48
C VAL A 200 -8.66 25.36 -18.16
N GLN A 201 -9.24 26.20 -17.32
CA GLN A 201 -10.59 26.10 -16.79
C GLN A 201 -11.62 26.17 -17.92
N ALA A 202 -12.14 25.03 -18.39
CA ALA A 202 -13.45 24.94 -19.06
C ALA A 202 -13.90 23.49 -19.23
N GLY A 203 -15.04 23.15 -18.62
CA GLY A 203 -15.83 21.95 -18.96
C GLY A 203 -15.89 20.90 -17.86
N ALA A 204 -17.12 20.52 -17.51
CA ALA A 204 -17.50 19.63 -16.41
C ALA A 204 -17.07 18.15 -16.63
N ASN A 205 -15.76 17.88 -16.77
CA ASN A 205 -15.26 16.54 -17.10
C ASN A 205 -14.65 15.75 -15.92
N PHE A 206 -14.57 16.32 -14.72
CA PHE A 206 -13.97 15.63 -13.56
C PHE A 206 -14.79 14.42 -13.04
N ASP A 207 -16.05 14.28 -13.48
CA ASP A 207 -16.96 13.22 -13.02
C ASP A 207 -17.22 12.11 -14.04
N GLY A 208 -16.55 12.14 -15.21
CA GLY A 208 -16.70 11.10 -16.23
C GLY A 208 -15.91 9.82 -15.89
N ALA A 209 -16.47 8.65 -16.16
CA ALA A 209 -15.81 7.34 -15.97
C ALA A 209 -14.44 7.26 -16.70
N ASN A 210 -14.28 8.00 -17.80
CA ASN A 210 -13.03 8.09 -18.56
C ASN A 210 -12.02 9.08 -17.98
N SER A 211 -12.40 9.96 -17.03
CA SER A 211 -11.49 10.92 -16.38
C SER A 211 -10.88 10.39 -15.09
N GLN A 212 -11.33 9.23 -14.58
CA GLN A 212 -10.83 8.70 -13.31
C GLN A 212 -9.78 7.60 -13.49
N ILE A 213 -9.75 6.93 -14.65
CA ILE A 213 -8.89 5.77 -14.96
C ILE A 213 -8.35 5.90 -16.41
N ALA A 214 -8.17 7.11 -16.94
CA ALA A 214 -7.51 7.24 -18.23
C ALA A 214 -6.01 6.86 -18.09
N PRO A 215 -5.51 5.92 -18.90
CA PRO A 215 -4.07 5.70 -19.02
C PRO A 215 -3.38 7.02 -19.34
N LYS A 216 -2.29 7.34 -18.64
CA LYS A 216 -1.46 8.56 -18.77
C LYS A 216 -1.94 9.84 -18.07
N GLN A 217 -3.01 9.81 -17.28
CA GLN A 217 -3.34 10.95 -16.39
C GLN A 217 -2.68 10.85 -15.00
N ARG A 218 -2.31 9.63 -14.60
CA ARG A 218 -1.61 9.33 -13.36
C ARG A 218 -0.17 8.96 -13.64
N GLY A 219 0.72 9.30 -12.72
CA GLY A 219 2.14 9.09 -12.89
C GLY A 219 2.99 10.12 -12.17
N LEU A 220 4.30 9.99 -12.34
CA LEU A 220 5.29 10.86 -11.72
C LEU A 220 6.19 11.46 -12.80
N MET A 221 6.60 12.71 -12.61
CA MET A 221 7.67 13.33 -13.38
C MET A 221 8.85 13.59 -12.45
N LEU A 222 9.95 12.91 -12.71
CA LEU A 222 11.20 13.05 -11.97
C LEU A 222 12.18 13.87 -12.81
N ARG A 223 12.90 14.77 -12.14
CA ARG A 223 14.03 15.50 -12.71
C ARG A 223 15.28 14.63 -12.62
N ARG A 224 16.27 14.93 -13.46
CA ARG A 224 17.64 14.46 -13.23
C ARG A 224 18.09 14.78 -11.80
N GLY A 225 18.83 13.87 -11.17
CA GLY A 225 19.22 14.01 -9.77
C GLY A 225 18.23 13.43 -8.77
N GLN A 226 17.13 12.82 -9.24
CA GLN A 226 16.10 12.25 -8.37
C GLN A 226 16.04 10.73 -8.46
N ALA A 227 15.57 10.10 -7.38
CA ALA A 227 15.27 8.67 -7.33
C ALA A 227 13.98 8.46 -6.53
N LEU A 228 13.24 7.40 -6.91
CA LEU A 228 12.06 6.94 -6.20
C LEU A 228 12.47 5.80 -5.26
N TYR A 229 12.11 5.93 -4.00
CA TYR A 229 12.26 4.90 -2.98
C TYR A 229 10.90 4.46 -2.48
N ALA A 230 10.81 3.25 -1.92
CA ALA A 230 9.64 2.77 -1.23
C ALA A 230 10.02 2.07 0.08
N ALA A 231 9.17 2.19 1.10
CA ALA A 231 9.25 1.41 2.32
C ALA A 231 7.87 0.83 2.65
N VAL A 232 7.85 -0.32 3.32
CA VAL A 232 6.62 -1.02 3.71
C VAL A 232 6.50 -0.97 5.23
N SER A 233 5.31 -0.73 5.74
CA SER A 233 5.05 -0.87 7.18
C SER A 233 5.18 -2.33 7.64
N GLY A 234 5.40 -2.53 8.92
CA GLY A 234 5.34 -3.83 9.58
C GLY A 234 6.24 -3.91 10.82
N SER A 235 5.81 -4.72 11.77
CA SER A 235 6.52 -4.91 13.05
C SER A 235 7.74 -5.80 12.90
N THR A 236 7.64 -6.85 12.07
CA THR A 236 8.66 -7.88 11.92
C THR A 236 9.15 -7.91 10.49
N ALA A 237 10.47 -8.03 10.30
CA ALA A 237 11.04 -8.21 8.96
C ALA A 237 10.67 -9.60 8.42
N LEU A 238 10.24 -9.65 7.17
CA LEU A 238 9.82 -10.87 6.49
C LEU A 238 10.57 -11.03 5.17
N THR A 239 10.75 -12.27 4.72
CA THR A 239 11.42 -12.57 3.44
C THR A 239 10.50 -12.45 2.23
N ASN A 240 9.19 -12.55 2.47
CA ASN A 240 8.14 -12.32 1.49
C ASN A 240 7.77 -10.84 1.43
N GLY A 241 7.30 -10.41 0.26
CA GLY A 241 7.01 -9.01 0.00
C GLY A 241 6.48 -8.82 -1.42
N PHE A 242 6.77 -7.69 -2.04
CA PHE A 242 6.31 -7.38 -3.38
C PHE A 242 7.49 -7.09 -4.31
N TYR A 243 7.46 -7.66 -5.50
CA TYR A 243 8.21 -7.06 -6.61
C TYR A 243 7.49 -5.79 -7.03
N VAL A 244 8.16 -4.65 -6.89
CA VAL A 244 7.69 -3.35 -7.35
C VAL A 244 8.20 -3.15 -8.77
N GLY A 245 7.30 -3.29 -9.73
CA GLY A 245 7.54 -2.96 -11.12
C GLY A 245 7.30 -1.47 -11.36
N VAL A 246 8.23 -0.82 -12.05
CA VAL A 246 8.07 0.56 -12.53
C VAL A 246 8.15 0.54 -14.04
N GLN A 247 7.19 1.18 -14.70
CA GLN A 247 7.18 1.43 -16.13
C GLN A 247 7.18 2.94 -16.39
N GLY A 248 7.94 3.35 -17.40
CA GLY A 248 8.11 4.74 -17.77
C GLY A 248 9.19 4.91 -18.84
N GLY A 249 9.73 6.11 -18.93
CA GLY A 249 10.76 6.47 -19.90
C GLY A 249 11.64 7.63 -19.44
N PHE A 250 12.90 7.61 -19.90
CA PHE A 250 13.85 8.72 -19.72
C PHE A 250 13.75 9.69 -20.89
N TYR A 251 13.91 10.98 -20.59
CA TYR A 251 13.94 12.06 -21.59
C TYR A 251 15.12 13.01 -21.35
#